data_AF-A0A3P8DN09-F1
#
_entry.id   AF-A0A3P8DN09-F1
#
_cell.length_a   1.000
_cell.length_b   1.000
_cell.length_c   1.000
_cell.angle_alpha   90.00
_cell.angle_beta   90.00
_cell.angle_gamma   90.00
#
_symmetry.space_group_name_H-M   'P 1'
#
loop_
_entity.id
_entity.type
_entity.pdbx_description
1 polymer ?
#
loop_
_entity_poly.entity_id
_entity_poly.type
_entity_poly.pdbx_seq_one_letter_code
_entity_poly.pdbx_strand_id
1 'polypeptide(L)'
;MNIDGKNLAQIYSCNYYEISTSINHRVDDLLVGILISIKEQQKNVQKERERLDRMVILQRKGSNHSPKHKNSITVLKTPANNVMKFFRKHFTIKKNEQNLI
;
A
#
# COMPACT_ATOMS: atom_id res chain seq x y z
N MET A 1 -38.34 -6.94 0.97
CA MET A 1 -36.95 -7.15 0.49
C MET A 1 -36.67 -6.15 -0.62
N ASN A 2 -35.82 -5.16 -0.35
CA ASN A 2 -35.44 -4.14 -1.33
C ASN A 2 -34.33 -4.67 -2.27
N ILE A 3 -34.67 -4.86 -3.55
CA ILE A 3 -33.78 -5.43 -4.56
C ILE A 3 -32.70 -4.45 -5.00
N ASP A 4 -33.05 -3.17 -5.13
CA ASP A 4 -32.13 -2.12 -5.56
C ASP A 4 -30.98 -1.94 -4.56
N GLY A 5 -31.30 -1.97 -3.26
CA GLY A 5 -30.31 -1.89 -2.18
C GLY A 5 -29.30 -3.04 -2.22
N LYS A 6 -29.75 -4.27 -2.52
CA LYS A 6 -28.87 -5.44 -2.67
C LYS A 6 -27.98 -5.32 -3.90
N ASN A 7 -28.55 -4.92 -5.03
CA ASN A 7 -27.80 -4.74 -6.28
C ASN A 7 -26.69 -3.68 -6.10
N LEU A 8 -27.01 -2.57 -5.44
CA LEU A 8 -26.04 -1.50 -5.19
C LEU A 8 -24.90 -1.99 -4.29
N ALA A 9 -25.22 -2.71 -3.21
CA ALA A 9 -24.21 -3.26 -2.32
C ALA A 9 -23.28 -4.26 -3.04
N GLN A 10 -23.82 -5.09 -3.94
CA GLN A 10 -23.03 -5.99 -4.76
C GLN A 10 -22.06 -5.24 -5.69
N ILE A 11 -22.52 -4.17 -6.36
CA ILE A 11 -21.68 -3.34 -7.23
C ILE A 11 -20.48 -2.76 -6.46
N TYR A 12 -20.70 -2.30 -5.24
CA TYR A 12 -19.65 -1.73 -4.38
C TYR A 12 -18.91 -2.76 -3.54
N SER A 13 -19.19 -4.06 -3.71
CA SER A 13 -18.59 -5.16 -2.94
C SER A 13 -18.69 -4.94 -1.42
N CYS A 14 -19.86 -4.50 -0.95
CA CYS A 14 -20.15 -4.29 0.45
C CYS A 14 -21.39 -5.07 0.90
N ASN A 15 -21.59 -5.15 2.22
CA ASN A 15 -22.70 -5.88 2.81
C ASN A 15 -23.99 -5.04 2.80
N TYR A 16 -25.13 -5.68 2.54
CA TYR A 16 -26.46 -5.06 2.63
C TYR A 16 -27.17 -5.47 3.92
N TYR A 17 -27.74 -4.49 4.63
CA TYR A 17 -28.52 -4.69 5.85
C TYR A 17 -29.90 -4.03 5.71
N GLU A 18 -30.96 -4.83 5.91
CA GLU A 18 -32.33 -4.33 6.05
C GLU A 18 -32.68 -4.42 7.54
N ILE A 19 -32.81 -3.25 8.19
CA ILE A 19 -32.99 -3.10 9.63
C ILE A 19 -34.23 -2.27 9.93
N SER A 20 -34.73 -2.39 11.15
CA SER A 20 -35.73 -1.46 11.66
C SER A 20 -35.46 -1.15 13.12
N THR A 21 -35.19 0.12 13.43
CA THR A 21 -34.89 0.60 14.79
C THR A 21 -36.14 0.67 15.65
N SER A 22 -37.33 0.90 15.07
CA SER A 22 -38.59 1.00 15.80
C SER A 22 -39.04 -0.33 16.42
N ILE A 23 -38.64 -1.44 15.81
CA ILE A 23 -38.94 -2.80 16.30
C ILE A 23 -37.68 -3.58 16.70
N ASN A 24 -36.53 -2.91 16.76
CA ASN A 24 -35.23 -3.51 17.06
C ASN A 24 -34.87 -4.75 16.20
N HIS A 25 -35.21 -4.72 14.91
CA HIS A 25 -34.92 -5.80 13.97
C HIS A 25 -33.52 -5.64 13.39
N ARG A 26 -32.63 -6.62 13.70
CA ARG A 26 -31.28 -6.79 13.11
C ARG A 26 -30.33 -5.61 13.34
N VAL A 27 -30.54 -4.86 14.41
CA VAL A 27 -29.66 -3.75 14.79
C VAL A 27 -28.31 -4.28 15.29
N ASP A 28 -28.34 -5.34 16.07
CA ASP A 28 -27.17 -6.09 16.53
C ASP A 28 -26.37 -6.70 15.37
N ASP A 29 -27.04 -7.35 14.42
CA ASP A 29 -26.42 -7.88 13.19
C ASP A 29 -25.63 -6.81 12.43
N LEU A 30 -26.21 -5.61 12.30
CA LEU A 30 -25.56 -4.48 11.63
C LEU A 30 -24.30 -4.06 12.40
N LEU A 31 -24.40 -3.87 13.72
CA LEU A 31 -23.29 -3.42 14.56
C LEU A 31 -22.14 -4.43 14.59
N VAL A 32 -22.46 -5.71 14.76
CA VAL A 32 -21.48 -6.81 14.70
C VAL A 32 -20.86 -6.90 13.32
N GLY A 33 -21.67 -6.78 12.27
CA GLY A 33 -21.22 -6.77 10.87
C GLY A 33 -20.18 -5.69 10.58
N ILE A 34 -20.45 -4.44 11.01
CA ILE A 34 -19.52 -3.32 10.88
C ILE A 34 -18.21 -3.61 11.62
N LEU A 35 -18.29 -4.13 12.85
CA LEU A 35 -17.11 -4.44 13.65
C LEU A 35 -16.23 -5.51 12.98
N ILE A 36 -16.84 -6.53 12.38
CA ILE A 36 -16.13 -7.58 11.63
C ILE A 36 -15.42 -6.96 10.42
N SER A 37 -16.11 -6.14 9.61
CA SER A 37 -15.52 -5.49 8.44
C SER A 37 -14.32 -4.60 8.79
N ILE A 38 -14.40 -3.84 9.88
CA ILE A 38 -13.28 -3.02 10.36
C ILE A 38 -12.08 -3.89 10.74
N LYS A 39 -12.30 -4.97 11.51
CA LYS A 39 -11.22 -5.88 11.91
C LYS A 39 -10.56 -6.55 10.72
N GLU A 40 -11.32 -6.96 9.72
CA GLU A 40 -10.80 -7.54 8.48
C GLU A 40 -9.94 -6.54 7.70
N GLN A 41 -10.42 -5.29 7.56
CA GLN A 41 -9.66 -4.24 6.90
C GLN A 41 -8.35 -3.94 7.62
N GLN A 42 -8.36 -3.89 8.96
CA GLN A 42 -7.14 -3.72 9.77
C GLN A 42 -6.15 -4.87 9.56
N LYS A 43 -6.62 -6.12 9.53
CA LYS A 43 -5.78 -7.30 9.27
C LYS A 43 -5.13 -7.23 7.89
N ASN A 44 -5.85 -6.77 6.87
CA ASN A 44 -5.32 -6.62 5.51
C ASN A 44 -4.23 -5.54 5.46
N VAL A 45 -4.46 -4.40 6.09
CA VAL A 45 -3.47 -3.32 6.20
C VAL A 45 -2.21 -3.81 6.93
N GLN A 46 -2.38 -4.54 8.03
CA GLN A 46 -1.27 -5.09 8.80
C GLN A 46 -0.45 -6.10 7.97
N LYS A 47 -1.12 -7.00 7.24
CA LYS A 47 -0.45 -7.96 6.35
C LYS A 47 0.37 -7.27 5.27
N GLU A 48 -0.15 -6.19 4.68
CA GLU A 48 0.58 -5.41 3.68
C GLU A 48 1.78 -4.66 4.29
N ARG A 49 1.64 -4.10 5.50
CA ARG A 49 2.77 -3.51 6.23
C ARG A 49 3.89 -4.52 6.44
N GLU A 50 3.57 -5.71 6.96
CA GLU A 50 4.55 -6.78 7.18
C GLU A 50 5.20 -7.25 5.88
N ARG A 51 4.45 -7.28 4.77
CA ARG A 51 4.99 -7.61 3.44
C ARG A 51 6.02 -6.58 3.01
N LEU A 52 5.74 -5.29 3.20
CA LEU A 52 6.67 -4.21 2.88
C LEU A 52 7.90 -4.24 3.78
N ASP A 53 7.74 -4.48 5.07
CA ASP A 53 8.86 -4.60 6.02
C ASP A 53 9.81 -5.72 5.63
N ARG A 54 9.28 -6.90 5.23
CA ARG A 54 10.09 -8.01 4.72
C ARG A 54 10.89 -7.62 3.47
N MET A 55 10.31 -6.85 2.55
CA MET A 55 11.00 -6.38 1.35
C MET A 55 12.17 -5.43 1.70
N VAL A 56 11.98 -4.54 2.67
CA VAL A 56 13.04 -3.63 3.14
C VAL A 56 14.20 -4.41 3.78
N ILE A 57 13.91 -5.42 4.59
CA ILE A 57 14.95 -6.25 5.23
C ILE A 57 15.77 -7.01 4.19
N LEU A 58 15.13 -7.60 3.19
CA LEU A 58 15.82 -8.32 2.11
C LEU A 58 16.73 -7.39 1.29
N GLN A 59 16.31 -6.15 1.02
CA GLN A 59 17.17 -5.16 0.37
C GLN A 59 18.38 -4.79 1.22
N ARG A 60 18.22 -4.65 2.55
CA ARG A 60 19.34 -4.34 3.46
C ARG A 60 20.32 -5.51 3.60
N LYS A 61 19.85 -6.75 3.61
CA LYS A 61 20.70 -7.93 3.78
C LYS A 61 21.53 -8.26 2.53
N GLY A 62 21.14 -7.77 1.35
CA GLY A 62 21.95 -7.81 0.13
C GLY A 62 23.06 -6.76 0.03
N SER A 63 23.15 -5.82 1.00
CA SER A 63 24.10 -4.69 0.95
C SER A 63 25.35 -4.86 1.84
N ASN A 64 25.54 -6.04 2.45
CA ASN A 64 26.67 -6.29 3.36
C ASN A 64 27.85 -7.05 2.72
N HIS A 65 27.86 -7.26 1.40
CA HIS A 65 29.08 -7.64 0.70
C HIS A 65 29.66 -6.39 0.06
N SER A 66 30.69 -5.81 0.68
CA SER A 66 31.60 -4.96 -0.06
C SER A 66 32.30 -5.82 -1.10
N PRO A 67 32.36 -5.37 -2.36
CA PRO A 67 33.63 -5.44 -3.05
C PRO A 67 34.10 -4.01 -3.23
N LYS A 68 35.16 -3.67 -2.49
CA LYS A 68 36.11 -2.69 -2.96
C LYS A 68 36.61 -3.17 -4.32
N HIS A 69 35.96 -2.77 -5.41
CA HIS A 69 36.60 -2.75 -6.71
C HIS A 69 35.99 -1.67 -7.58
N LYS A 70 36.85 -0.70 -7.89
CA LYS A 70 36.60 0.30 -8.92
C LYS A 70 36.46 -0.42 -10.26
N ASN A 71 35.47 0.01 -11.03
CA ASN A 71 35.32 -0.18 -12.48
C ASN A 71 35.11 -1.62 -12.95
N SER A 72 33.90 -1.98 -13.38
CA SER A 72 33.69 -2.56 -14.72
C SER A 72 32.21 -2.65 -15.06
N ILE A 73 31.93 -2.45 -16.34
CA ILE A 73 30.63 -2.31 -16.97
C ILE A 73 29.99 -3.69 -17.12
N THR A 74 28.92 -3.98 -16.37
CA THR A 74 27.83 -4.87 -16.80
C THR A 74 26.51 -4.43 -16.15
N VAL A 75 26.03 -3.26 -16.59
CA VAL A 75 24.68 -2.79 -16.26
C VAL A 75 23.67 -3.74 -16.90
N LEU A 76 23.10 -4.66 -16.11
CA LEU A 76 21.89 -5.37 -16.52
C LEU A 76 20.82 -4.32 -16.84
N LYS A 77 20.36 -4.32 -18.10
CA LYS A 77 19.32 -3.43 -18.62
C LYS A 77 17.94 -3.88 -18.12
N THR A 78 17.68 -3.77 -16.83
CA THR A 78 16.32 -3.89 -16.30
C THR A 78 15.58 -2.55 -16.44
N PRO A 79 14.28 -2.55 -16.81
CA PRO A 79 13.48 -1.33 -16.99
C PRO A 79 13.52 -0.36 -15.81
N ALA A 80 13.66 -0.89 -14.59
CA ALA A 80 13.78 -0.12 -13.35
C ALA A 80 15.02 0.83 -13.34
N ASN A 81 16.12 0.45 -13.98
CA ASN A 81 17.31 1.28 -14.07
C ASN A 81 17.10 2.52 -14.97
N ASN A 82 16.24 2.41 -15.98
CA ASN A 82 15.94 3.52 -16.88
C ASN A 82 15.07 4.57 -16.18
N VAL A 83 14.09 4.13 -15.39
CA VAL A 83 13.24 5.03 -14.60
C VAL A 83 14.08 5.78 -13.57
N MET A 84 14.93 5.09 -12.80
CA MET A 84 15.82 5.73 -11.84
C MET A 84 16.77 6.74 -12.50
N LYS A 85 17.31 6.41 -13.68
CA LYS A 85 18.17 7.32 -14.45
C LYS A 85 17.41 8.55 -14.96
N PHE A 86 16.17 8.39 -15.40
CA PHE A 86 15.30 9.50 -15.82
C PHE A 86 15.04 10.46 -14.66
N PHE A 87 14.60 9.95 -13.51
CA PHE A 87 14.33 10.80 -12.35
C PHE A 87 15.57 11.53 -11.86
N ARG A 88 16.72 10.86 -11.81
CA ARG A 88 17.98 11.51 -11.48
C ARG A 88 18.32 12.61 -12.49
N LYS A 89 18.20 12.35 -13.79
CA LYS A 89 18.53 13.34 -14.83
C LYS A 89 17.65 14.60 -14.74
N HIS A 90 16.36 14.43 -14.47
CA HIS A 90 15.38 15.53 -14.57
C HIS A 90 15.04 16.20 -13.24
N PHE A 91 15.25 15.52 -12.10
CA PHE A 91 14.82 16.00 -10.79
C PHE A 91 15.97 16.09 -9.78
N THR A 92 17.24 16.16 -10.21
CA THR A 92 18.33 16.47 -9.28
C THR A 92 18.17 17.91 -8.80
N ILE A 93 17.72 18.07 -7.56
CA ILE A 93 17.76 19.35 -6.84
C ILE A 93 19.23 19.69 -6.62
N LYS A 94 19.74 20.69 -7.35
CA LYS A 94 21.01 21.33 -6.98
C LYS A 94 20.76 22.09 -5.68
N LYS A 95 21.39 21.65 -4.58
CA LYS A 95 21.55 22.52 -3.41
C LYS A 95 22.45 23.66 -3.84
N ASN A 96 21.84 24.82 -4.09
CA ASN A 96 22.54 26.07 -4.34
C ASN A 96 23.01 26.59 -2.98
N GLU A 97 24.19 26.17 -2.52
CA GLU A 97 24.87 26.86 -1.43
C GLU A 97 25.45 28.15 -2.01
N GLN A 98 24.67 29.21 -1.85
CA GLN A 98 25.06 30.56 -2.21
C GLN A 98 26.03 31.07 -1.13
N ASN A 99 27.25 31.39 -1.60
CA ASN A 99 28.20 32.39 -1.11
C ASN A 99 28.25 32.68 0.40
N LEU A 100 29.37 32.30 1.03
CA LEU A 100 29.95 33.05 2.14
C LEU A 100 31.36 33.48 1.73
N ILE A 101 31.52 34.76 1.40
CA ILE A 101 32.78 35.51 1.51
C ILE A 101 32.60 36.41 2.73
#